data_AF-A0A345YG06-F1
#
_entry.id   AF-A0A345YG06-F1
#
_cell.length_a   1.000
_cell.length_b   1.000
_cell.length_c   1.000
_cell.angle_alpha   90.00
_cell.angle_beta   90.00
_cell.angle_gamma   90.00
#
_symmetry.space_group_name_H-M   'P 1'
#
loop_
_entity.id
_entity.type
_entity.pdbx_description
1 polymer ?
#
loop_
_entity_poly.entity_id
_entity_poly.type
_entity_poly.pdbx_seq_one_letter_code
_entity_poly.pdbx_strand_id
1 'polypeptide(L)'
;MVAALETRSDCGRCAALCCIAYPSDDMPGFAARKAAGEPCPKLASDGRCTIYESRAEEGFAGCIRYECFGAGQHVVQTLFEGRDWRGDPSLLRPMVETFLAMRPVSDLAYLVEKALGAAPNADVVEDLLNVKGELQHIAQSRQSLADSARIARCEQALRRIYASLDPATLGRA
;
A
#
# COMPACT_ATOMS: atom_id res chain seq x y z
N MET A 1 -6.03 17.74 -12.93
CA MET A 1 -4.80 16.92 -12.89
C MET A 1 -4.94 15.93 -11.75
N VAL A 2 -4.73 14.64 -12.00
CA VAL A 2 -4.79 13.62 -10.95
C VAL A 2 -3.53 13.76 -10.09
N ALA A 3 -3.71 13.84 -8.77
CA ALA A 3 -2.57 13.93 -7.85
C ALA A 3 -1.70 12.66 -7.98
N ALA A 4 -0.38 12.82 -7.86
CA ALA A 4 0.53 11.69 -7.84
C ALA A 4 0.27 10.79 -6.63
N LEU A 5 0.36 9.48 -6.82
CA LEU A 5 0.29 8.53 -5.72
C LEU A 5 1.59 8.61 -4.92
N GLU A 6 1.48 8.94 -3.63
CA GLU A 6 2.61 8.92 -2.70
C GLU A 6 2.94 7.46 -2.35
N THR A 7 4.16 7.01 -2.64
CA THR A 7 4.58 5.61 -2.41
C THR A 7 5.38 5.41 -1.12
N ARG A 8 5.72 6.50 -0.43
CA ARG A 8 6.32 6.47 0.91
C ARG A 8 5.20 6.40 1.94
N SER A 9 5.20 5.39 2.80
CA SER A 9 4.19 5.30 3.85
C SER A 9 4.31 6.42 4.88
N ASP A 10 3.15 6.98 5.23
CA ASP A 10 2.98 7.91 6.35
C ASP A 10 1.88 7.38 7.26
N CYS A 11 2.28 6.61 8.27
CA CYS A 11 1.35 6.03 9.24
C CYS A 11 0.57 7.10 10.03
N GLY A 12 1.10 8.33 10.16
CA GLY A 12 0.43 9.43 10.85
C GLY A 12 -0.76 10.00 10.06
N ARG A 13 -0.81 9.76 8.75
CA ARG A 13 -1.92 10.09 7.86
C ARG A 13 -2.84 8.90 7.57
N CYS A 14 -2.68 7.79 8.29
CA CYS A 14 -3.47 6.57 8.16
C CYS A 14 -4.29 6.31 9.43
N ALA A 15 -5.28 5.43 9.34
CA ALA A 15 -6.12 4.96 10.44
C ALA A 15 -5.73 3.53 10.86
N ALA A 16 -4.42 3.27 10.93
CA ALA A 16 -3.81 1.99 11.29
C ALA A 16 -4.23 0.77 10.42
N LEU A 17 -4.62 1.00 9.15
CA LEU A 17 -5.26 -0.02 8.31
C LEU A 17 -4.42 -1.28 8.10
N CYS A 18 -3.10 -1.18 7.91
CA CYS A 18 -2.23 -2.35 7.77
C CYS A 18 -2.11 -3.18 9.05
N CYS A 19 -2.24 -2.56 10.23
CA CYS A 19 -2.26 -3.25 11.52
C CYS A 19 -3.58 -3.98 11.80
N ILE A 20 -4.61 -3.72 10.99
CA ILE A 20 -5.97 -4.24 11.16
C ILE A 20 -6.31 -5.27 10.07
N ALA A 21 -6.03 -4.94 8.81
CA ALA A 21 -6.59 -5.62 7.64
C ALA A 21 -6.26 -7.12 7.56
N TYR A 22 -5.04 -7.51 7.91
CA TYR A 22 -4.57 -8.88 7.73
C TYR A 22 -4.76 -9.73 9.00
N PRO A 23 -5.09 -11.02 8.84
CA PRO A 23 -4.95 -11.97 9.94
C PRO A 23 -3.46 -12.21 10.23
N SER A 24 -3.14 -12.53 11.47
CA SER A 24 -1.76 -12.87 11.85
C SER A 24 -1.64 -14.08 12.77
N ASP A 25 -2.71 -14.87 12.87
CA ASP A 25 -2.62 -16.16 13.54
C ASP A 25 -1.64 -17.07 12.80
N ASP A 26 -0.71 -17.66 13.55
CA ASP A 26 0.39 -18.50 13.06
C ASP A 26 1.28 -17.90 11.95
N MET A 27 1.36 -16.57 11.84
CA MET A 27 2.21 -15.91 10.85
C MET A 27 3.61 -15.59 11.42
N PRO A 28 4.72 -16.10 10.82
CA PRO A 28 6.07 -15.83 11.32
C PRO A 28 6.40 -14.34 11.39
N GLY A 29 6.82 -13.89 12.58
CA GLY A 29 7.16 -12.48 12.83
C GLY A 29 5.95 -11.57 13.09
N PHE A 30 4.76 -12.11 13.31
CA PHE A 30 3.60 -11.35 13.78
C PHE A 30 3.06 -11.96 15.08
N ALA A 31 3.65 -11.59 16.21
CA ALA A 31 3.33 -12.19 17.51
C ALA A 31 1.89 -11.95 18.02
N ALA A 32 1.18 -10.95 17.48
CA ALA A 32 -0.23 -10.76 17.79
C ALA A 32 -1.09 -11.81 17.06
N ARG A 33 -1.85 -12.60 17.80
CA ARG A 33 -2.92 -13.44 17.24
C ARG A 33 -4.19 -12.60 17.11
N LYS A 34 -4.71 -12.50 15.88
CA LYS A 34 -5.93 -11.74 15.56
C LYS A 34 -6.51 -12.17 14.22
N ALA A 35 -7.81 -11.99 14.06
CA ALA A 35 -8.51 -12.20 12.80
C ALA A 35 -8.27 -11.05 11.80
N ALA A 36 -8.62 -11.27 10.53
CA ALA A 36 -8.64 -10.22 9.53
C ALA A 36 -9.68 -9.15 9.91
N GLY A 37 -9.32 -7.87 9.83
CA GLY A 37 -10.21 -6.77 10.24
C GLY A 37 -10.23 -6.52 11.75
N GLU A 38 -9.53 -7.34 12.56
CA GLU A 38 -9.39 -7.13 13.99
C GLU A 38 -8.18 -6.21 14.27
N PRO A 39 -8.34 -5.13 15.06
CA PRO A 39 -7.23 -4.28 15.46
C PRO A 39 -6.14 -5.04 16.22
N CYS A 40 -4.88 -4.79 15.88
CA CYS A 40 -3.75 -5.32 16.64
C CYS A 40 -3.84 -4.86 18.10
N PRO A 41 -3.65 -5.77 19.08
CA PRO A 41 -3.73 -5.45 20.52
C PRO A 41 -2.64 -4.47 21.00
N LYS A 42 -1.63 -4.19 20.15
CA LYS A 42 -0.57 -3.21 20.40
C LYS A 42 -0.87 -1.83 19.78
N LEU A 43 -2.10 -1.60 19.30
CA LEU A 43 -2.55 -0.28 18.86
C LEU A 43 -3.07 0.54 20.04
N ALA A 44 -2.54 1.76 20.19
CA ALA A 44 -3.10 2.76 21.07
C ALA A 44 -4.42 3.31 20.50
N SER A 45 -5.17 4.04 21.34
CA SER A 45 -6.40 4.73 20.93
C SER A 45 -6.16 5.77 19.83
N ASP A 46 -4.95 6.29 19.71
CA ASP A 46 -4.53 7.20 18.66
C ASP A 46 -4.01 6.51 17.38
N GLY A 47 -4.06 5.17 17.32
CA GLY A 47 -3.70 4.38 16.14
C GLY A 47 -2.20 4.13 16.00
N ARG A 48 -1.37 4.59 16.95
CA ARG A 48 0.06 4.32 16.97
C ARG A 48 0.36 2.99 17.66
N CYS A 49 1.45 2.35 17.24
CA CYS A 49 1.93 1.13 17.87
C CYS A 49 2.59 1.45 19.22
N THR A 50 2.11 0.86 20.31
CA THR A 50 2.63 1.08 21.67
C THR A 50 4.03 0.50 21.90
N ILE A 51 4.51 -0.35 20.99
CA ILE A 51 5.78 -1.08 21.07
C ILE A 51 6.69 -0.83 19.87
N TYR A 52 6.51 0.30 19.17
CA TYR A 52 7.15 0.55 17.86
C TYR A 52 8.67 0.35 17.87
N GLU A 53 9.36 0.77 18.93
CA GLU A 53 10.81 0.61 19.07
C GLU A 53 11.23 -0.82 19.50
N SER A 54 10.38 -1.53 20.25
CA SER A 54 10.66 -2.90 20.76
C SER A 54 10.06 -4.03 19.90
N ARG A 55 9.47 -3.71 18.74
CA ARG A 55 8.80 -4.69 17.85
C ARG A 55 9.65 -5.93 17.57
N ALA A 56 10.95 -5.76 17.32
CA ALA A 56 11.84 -6.88 17.01
C ALA A 56 11.93 -7.86 18.19
N GLU A 57 12.13 -7.33 19.40
CA GLU A 57 12.26 -8.09 20.65
C GLU A 57 10.93 -8.77 21.03
N GLU A 58 9.80 -8.13 20.73
CA GLU A 58 8.46 -8.67 21.02
C GLU A 58 7.90 -9.60 19.93
N GLY A 59 8.72 -9.99 18.93
CA GLY A 59 8.32 -10.96 17.91
C GLY A 59 7.49 -10.38 16.74
N PHE A 60 7.55 -9.08 16.52
CA PHE A 60 6.86 -8.34 15.44
C PHE A 60 7.80 -8.00 14.25
N ALA A 61 8.78 -8.85 13.95
CA ALA A 61 9.72 -8.64 12.84
C ALA A 61 9.02 -8.57 11.45
N GLY A 62 7.86 -9.20 11.30
CA GLY A 62 6.99 -9.08 10.14
C GLY A 62 6.43 -7.67 9.98
N CYS A 63 6.00 -7.03 11.08
CA CYS A 63 5.57 -5.62 11.06
C CYS A 63 6.69 -4.63 10.71
N ILE A 64 7.96 -5.00 10.95
CA ILE A 64 9.11 -4.18 10.57
C ILE A 64 9.38 -4.28 9.07
N ARG A 65 9.27 -5.49 8.49
CA ARG A 65 9.50 -5.72 7.05
C ARG A 65 8.33 -5.30 6.17
N TYR A 66 7.12 -5.27 6.75
CA TYR A 66 5.92 -4.92 6.01
C TYR A 66 5.95 -3.47 5.56
N GLU A 67 5.57 -3.24 4.31
CA GLU A 67 5.44 -1.92 3.71
C GLU A 67 4.12 -1.86 2.93
N CYS A 68 3.32 -0.81 3.18
CA CYS A 68 2.06 -0.57 2.48
C CYS A 68 2.22 0.31 1.24
N PHE A 69 3.41 0.89 1.03
CA PHE A 69 3.75 1.82 -0.06
C PHE A 69 2.72 2.93 -0.26
N GLY A 70 2.26 3.51 0.85
CA GLY A 70 1.33 4.63 0.81
C GLY A 70 -0.16 4.29 0.72
N ALA A 71 -0.52 3.01 0.57
CA ALA A 71 -1.91 2.58 0.43
C ALA A 71 -2.81 3.09 1.57
N GLY A 72 -2.32 2.99 2.80
CA GLY A 72 -3.07 3.36 4.00
C GLY A 72 -3.45 4.83 4.03
N GLN A 73 -2.47 5.73 3.83
CA GLN A 73 -2.79 7.16 3.82
C GLN A 73 -3.64 7.56 2.61
N HIS A 74 -3.48 6.91 1.45
CA HIS A 74 -4.32 7.24 0.29
C HIS A 74 -5.79 6.88 0.55
N VAL A 75 -6.05 5.71 1.13
CA VAL A 75 -7.41 5.32 1.51
C VAL A 75 -8.01 6.33 2.47
N VAL A 76 -7.32 6.67 3.56
CA VAL A 76 -7.87 7.56 4.59
C VAL A 76 -8.05 8.98 4.08
N GLN A 77 -6.99 9.57 3.50
CA GLN A 77 -7.00 10.98 3.14
C GLN A 77 -7.80 11.26 1.87
N THR A 78 -7.72 10.39 0.87
CA THR A 78 -8.35 10.63 -0.43
C THR A 78 -9.73 10.00 -0.54
N LEU A 79 -9.90 8.74 -0.13
CA LEU A 79 -11.14 7.98 -0.37
C LEU A 79 -12.14 8.06 0.79
N PHE A 80 -11.69 8.48 1.97
CA PHE A 80 -12.49 8.69 3.16
C PHE A 80 -12.37 10.10 3.73
N GLU A 81 -11.78 11.04 2.98
CA GLU A 81 -11.72 12.47 3.31
C GLU A 81 -11.14 12.77 4.71
N GLY A 82 -10.14 11.99 5.12
CA GLY A 82 -9.47 12.13 6.42
C GLY A 82 -10.27 11.56 7.61
N ARG A 83 -11.43 10.92 7.38
CA ARG A 83 -12.23 10.30 8.44
C ARG A 83 -11.52 9.09 9.04
N ASP A 84 -11.82 8.84 10.31
CA ASP A 84 -11.25 7.73 11.07
C ASP A 84 -12.34 6.81 11.62
N TRP A 85 -12.17 5.50 11.45
CA TRP A 85 -13.10 4.50 11.96
C TRP A 85 -13.22 4.48 13.48
N ARG A 86 -12.22 5.01 14.21
CA ARG A 86 -12.27 5.11 15.68
C ARG A 86 -13.31 6.13 16.14
N GLY A 87 -13.58 7.15 15.33
CA GLY A 87 -14.66 8.12 15.56
C GLY A 87 -16.01 7.67 14.98
N ASP A 88 -15.99 6.76 13.99
CA ASP A 88 -17.19 6.15 13.40
C ASP A 88 -16.90 4.67 13.04
N PRO A 89 -17.18 3.72 13.96
CA PRO A 89 -16.87 2.30 13.76
C PRO A 89 -17.51 1.67 12.53
N SER A 90 -18.57 2.27 11.98
CA SER A 90 -19.19 1.79 10.74
C SER A 90 -18.26 1.88 9.53
N LEU A 91 -17.22 2.72 9.60
CA LEU A 91 -16.21 2.89 8.54
C LEU A 91 -15.15 1.80 8.52
N LEU A 92 -14.96 1.04 9.60
CA LEU A 92 -13.84 0.10 9.72
C LEU A 92 -13.81 -0.91 8.57
N ARG A 93 -14.95 -1.60 8.37
CA ARG A 93 -15.09 -2.60 7.30
C ARG A 93 -14.85 -2.02 5.90
N PRO A 94 -15.55 -0.95 5.46
CA PRO A 94 -15.32 -0.40 4.13
C PRO A 94 -13.90 0.17 3.96
N MET A 95 -13.26 0.69 5.01
CA MET A 95 -11.86 1.13 4.95
C MET A 95 -10.90 -0.05 4.76
N VAL A 96 -11.08 -1.16 5.50
CA VAL A 96 -10.26 -2.37 5.35
C VAL A 96 -10.42 -2.98 3.96
N GLU A 97 -11.66 -3.11 3.46
CA GLU A 97 -11.93 -3.61 2.11
C GLU A 97 -11.28 -2.72 1.04
N THR A 98 -11.39 -1.39 1.18
CA THR A 98 -10.78 -0.43 0.25
C THR A 98 -9.25 -0.48 0.32
N PHE A 99 -8.68 -0.63 1.52
CA PHE A 99 -7.24 -0.77 1.71
C PHE A 99 -6.70 -2.02 1.01
N LEU A 100 -7.36 -3.17 1.17
CA LEU A 100 -6.95 -4.41 0.50
C LEU A 100 -6.99 -4.28 -1.04
N ALA A 101 -7.95 -3.54 -1.58
CA ALA A 101 -8.01 -3.24 -3.01
C ALA A 101 -6.94 -2.23 -3.47
N MET A 102 -6.59 -1.25 -2.63
CA MET A 102 -5.58 -0.23 -2.92
C MET A 102 -4.14 -0.76 -2.82
N ARG A 103 -3.91 -1.84 -2.06
CA ARG A 103 -2.59 -2.46 -1.87
C ARG A 103 -1.87 -2.83 -3.18
N PRO A 104 -2.45 -3.64 -4.09
CA PRO A 104 -1.79 -3.95 -5.36
C PRO A 104 -1.54 -2.69 -6.20
N VAL A 105 -2.44 -1.70 -6.19
CA VAL A 105 -2.23 -0.43 -6.91
C VAL A 105 -1.02 0.34 -6.39
N SER A 106 -0.87 0.39 -5.06
CA SER A 106 0.25 1.06 -4.40
C SER A 106 1.58 0.33 -4.63
N ASP A 107 1.56 -1.01 -4.60
CA ASP A 107 2.72 -1.85 -4.92
C ASP A 107 3.19 -1.59 -6.36
N LEU A 108 2.27 -1.57 -7.33
CA LEU A 108 2.58 -1.26 -8.73
C LEU A 108 3.07 0.18 -8.91
N ALA A 109 2.50 1.15 -8.20
CA ALA A 109 2.94 2.55 -8.26
C ALA A 109 4.37 2.71 -7.75
N TYR A 110 4.74 2.02 -6.67
CA TYR A 110 6.11 1.97 -6.18
C TYR A 110 7.08 1.36 -7.21
N LEU A 111 6.67 0.26 -7.87
CA LEU A 111 7.48 -0.36 -8.93
C LEU A 111 7.67 0.58 -10.12
N VAL A 112 6.64 1.32 -10.53
CA VAL A 112 6.79 2.35 -11.59
C VAL A 112 7.86 3.37 -11.20
N GLU A 113 7.84 3.88 -9.97
CA GLU A 113 8.83 4.85 -9.50
C GLU A 113 10.25 4.27 -9.44
N LYS A 114 10.39 3.02 -9.02
CA LYS A 114 11.69 2.33 -9.03
C LYS A 114 12.22 2.10 -10.44
N ALA A 115 11.36 1.73 -11.39
CA ALA A 115 11.75 1.57 -12.78
C ALA A 115 12.13 2.91 -13.42
N LEU A 116 11.40 3.99 -13.15
CA LEU A 116 11.75 5.34 -13.61
C LEU A 116 13.10 5.80 -13.03
N GLY A 117 13.37 5.50 -11.76
CA GLY A 117 14.65 5.80 -11.10
C GLY A 117 15.85 5.03 -11.65
N ALA A 118 15.62 3.95 -12.40
CA ALA A 118 16.68 3.19 -13.07
C ALA A 118 17.19 3.86 -14.37
N ALA A 119 16.68 5.06 -14.69
CA ALA A 119 17.01 5.85 -15.88
C ALA A 119 16.93 5.03 -17.19
N PRO A 120 15.75 4.46 -17.50
CA PRO A 120 15.58 3.67 -18.72
C PRO A 120 15.55 4.55 -19.97
N ASN A 121 15.51 3.93 -21.15
CA ASN A 121 15.37 4.67 -22.42
C ASN A 121 13.99 5.36 -22.54
N ALA A 122 13.86 6.26 -23.51
CA ALA A 122 12.66 7.11 -23.68
C ALA A 122 11.37 6.30 -23.86
N ASP A 123 11.40 5.23 -24.66
CA ASP A 123 10.21 4.40 -24.93
C ASP A 123 9.70 3.74 -23.64
N VAL A 124 10.62 3.22 -22.82
CA VAL A 124 10.26 2.63 -21.52
C VAL A 124 9.76 3.69 -20.54
N VAL A 125 10.31 4.91 -20.57
CA VAL A 125 9.80 6.02 -19.76
C VAL A 125 8.34 6.32 -20.14
N GLU A 126 8.02 6.38 -21.44
CA GLU A 126 6.66 6.61 -21.91
C GLU A 126 5.70 5.51 -21.43
N ASP A 127 6.08 4.24 -21.57
CA ASP A 127 5.28 3.11 -21.08
C ASP A 127 5.05 3.17 -19.56
N LEU A 128 6.08 3.53 -18.78
CA LEU A 128 5.98 3.69 -17.33
C LEU A 128 5.04 4.84 -16.94
N LEU A 129 5.08 5.96 -17.66
CA LEU A 129 4.18 7.09 -17.43
C LEU A 129 2.73 6.74 -17.78
N ASN A 130 2.50 5.95 -18.83
CA ASN A 130 1.18 5.43 -19.19
C ASN A 130 0.62 4.54 -18.06
N VAL A 131 1.42 3.61 -17.55
CA VAL A 131 1.01 2.77 -16.40
C VAL A 131 0.79 3.64 -15.16
N LYS A 132 1.63 4.65 -14.90
CA LYS A 132 1.46 5.58 -13.78
C LYS A 132 0.11 6.29 -13.83
N GLY A 133 -0.25 6.84 -14.99
CA GLY A 133 -1.51 7.54 -15.20
C GLY A 133 -2.72 6.63 -15.00
N GLU A 134 -2.62 5.38 -15.46
CA GLU A 134 -3.67 4.38 -15.28
C GLU A 134 -3.86 4.01 -13.81
N LEU A 135 -2.78 3.75 -13.07
CA LEU A 135 -2.83 3.48 -11.62
C LEU A 135 -3.42 4.66 -10.84
N GLN A 136 -3.02 5.89 -11.19
CA GLN A 136 -3.58 7.11 -10.61
C GLN A 136 -5.08 7.22 -10.84
N HIS A 137 -5.57 6.85 -12.03
CA HIS A 137 -7.01 6.85 -12.32
C HIS A 137 -7.74 5.73 -11.54
N ILE A 138 -7.19 4.52 -11.49
CA ILE A 138 -7.75 3.40 -10.70
C ILE A 138 -7.91 3.81 -9.22
N ALA A 139 -6.95 4.56 -8.68
CA ALA A 139 -6.93 4.95 -7.28
C ALA A 139 -7.93 6.07 -6.89
N GLN A 140 -8.69 6.64 -7.84
CA GLN A 140 -9.58 7.79 -7.56
C GLN A 140 -10.86 7.42 -6.82
N SER A 141 -11.28 6.16 -6.87
CA SER A 141 -12.55 5.75 -6.27
C SER A 141 -12.54 4.30 -5.83
N ARG A 142 -13.43 3.98 -4.89
CA ARG A 142 -13.67 2.59 -4.46
C ARG A 142 -14.20 1.72 -5.60
N GLN A 143 -14.95 2.29 -6.54
CA GLN A 143 -15.48 1.57 -7.69
C GLN A 143 -14.38 1.16 -8.67
N SER A 144 -13.47 2.09 -9.00
CA SER A 144 -12.35 1.82 -9.89
C SER A 144 -11.34 0.85 -9.28
N LEU A 145 -11.14 0.90 -7.96
CA LEU A 145 -10.33 -0.07 -7.22
C LEU A 145 -10.87 -1.51 -7.28
N ALA A 146 -12.17 -1.69 -7.50
CA ALA A 146 -12.77 -3.02 -7.61
C ALA A 146 -12.53 -3.68 -8.99
N ASP A 147 -12.00 -2.95 -9.97
CA ASP A 147 -11.69 -3.47 -11.31
C ASP A 147 -10.35 -4.23 -11.31
N SER A 148 -10.39 -5.46 -10.80
CA SER A 148 -9.21 -6.34 -10.72
C SER A 148 -8.60 -6.64 -12.09
N ALA A 149 -9.39 -6.66 -13.17
CA ALA A 149 -8.90 -6.88 -14.52
C ALA A 149 -8.04 -5.70 -15.00
N ARG A 150 -8.43 -4.46 -14.66
CA ARG A 150 -7.66 -3.26 -14.97
C ARG A 150 -6.35 -3.18 -14.20
N ILE A 151 -6.36 -3.56 -12.91
CA ILE A 151 -5.14 -3.70 -12.10
C ILE A 151 -4.21 -4.76 -12.70
N ALA A 152 -4.74 -5.93 -13.09
CA ALA A 152 -3.96 -7.00 -13.69
C ALA A 152 -3.31 -6.60 -15.03
N ARG A 153 -3.95 -5.75 -15.83
CA ARG A 153 -3.34 -5.20 -17.05
C ARG A 153 -2.12 -4.31 -16.75
N CYS A 154 -2.20 -3.48 -15.71
CA CYS A 154 -1.06 -2.68 -15.25
C CYS A 154 0.09 -3.56 -14.77
N GLU A 155 -0.22 -4.59 -14.00
CA GLU A 155 0.77 -5.57 -13.54
C GLU A 155 1.46 -6.29 -14.71
N GLN A 156 0.69 -6.75 -15.70
CA GLN A 156 1.25 -7.41 -16.89
C GLN A 156 2.14 -6.47 -17.71
N ALA A 157 1.75 -5.20 -17.84
CA ALA A 157 2.58 -4.19 -18.50
C ALA A 157 3.91 -4.00 -17.76
N LEU A 158 3.87 -3.83 -16.43
CA LEU A 158 5.08 -3.70 -15.61
C LEU A 158 5.97 -4.95 -15.68
N ARG A 159 5.40 -6.16 -15.66
CA ARG A 159 6.18 -7.39 -15.82
C ARG A 159 6.96 -7.41 -17.14
N ARG A 160 6.34 -6.97 -18.25
CA ARG A 160 7.02 -6.85 -19.55
C ARG A 160 8.14 -5.81 -19.53
N ILE A 161 7.89 -4.64 -18.94
CA ILE A 161 8.89 -3.58 -18.80
C ILE A 161 10.08 -4.09 -18.00
N TYR A 162 9.84 -4.63 -16.80
CA TYR A 162 10.89 -5.15 -15.93
C TYR A 162 11.70 -6.29 -16.57
N ALA A 163 11.09 -7.11 -17.43
CA ALA A 163 11.81 -8.14 -18.18
C ALA A 163 12.79 -7.59 -19.22
N SER A 164 12.61 -6.34 -19.67
CA SER A 164 13.53 -5.64 -20.58
C SER A 164 14.58 -4.78 -19.88
N LEU A 165 14.46 -4.55 -18.58
CA LEU A 165 15.41 -3.72 -17.82
C LEU A 165 16.65 -4.54 -17.45
N ASP A 166 17.81 -3.88 -17.45
CA ASP A 166 19.04 -4.43 -16.87
C ASP A 166 18.89 -4.50 -15.35
N PRO A 167 18.95 -5.69 -14.71
CA PRO A 167 18.85 -5.80 -13.26
C PRO A 167 19.91 -4.99 -12.50
N ALA A 168 21.08 -4.73 -13.11
CA ALA A 168 22.13 -3.93 -12.48
C ALA A 168 21.76 -2.43 -12.36
N THR A 169 20.74 -1.96 -13.09
CA THR A 169 20.22 -0.58 -12.97
C THR A 169 19.18 -0.44 -11.87
N LEU A 170 18.55 -1.53 -11.42
CA LEU A 170 17.54 -1.54 -10.37
C LEU A 170 18.20 -1.38 -8.99
N GLY A 171 17.87 -0.32 -8.25
CA GLY A 171 18.39 -0.06 -6.90
C GLY A 171 19.47 1.01 -6.80
N ARG A 172 19.80 1.70 -7.90
CA ARG A 172 20.68 2.89 -7.90
C ARG A 172 19.98 4.19 -7.46
N ALA A 173 18.77 4.10 -6.91
CA ALA A 173 17.91 5.22 -6.53
C ALA A 173 17.42 5.12 -5.07
#